data_AF-A0A8X8DFR5-F1
#
_entry.id   AF-A0A8X8DFR5-F1
#
_cell.length_a   1.000
_cell.length_b   1.000
_cell.length_c   1.000
_cell.angle_alpha   90.00
_cell.angle_beta   90.00
_cell.angle_gamma   90.00
#
_symmetry.space_group_name_H-M   'P 1'
#
loop_
_entity.id
_entity.type
_entity.pdbx_description
1 polymer ?
#
loop_
_entity_poly.entity_id
_entity_poly.type
_entity_poly.pdbx_seq_one_letter_code
_entity_poly.pdbx_strand_id
1 'polypeptide(L)'
;MWRLKIAEGGNDPHIYSTNNFLGRQIWEFDPDAGTLEERAEVEEARQNFWKNRNEVKPSSDLLWKFQFLREKKFKQRIPQVKIEDGEEISYEKATSALRRSVHLFSALQASDGHWCAENSGPMFYFPPLVITLNPCYHFTQQKILARSFVTTLNWQHSIFLLSFYFSNGNLPPPPPLMQVFSLYITGHLNAIFSAEHKKEILRYIYCHQNEDGGWGLHIEGHSTMFCTVLNYICMRMLGEGRDGGKDKACERARKWILDHGSAIAISSWGKTWLAILGVYEWAGCNPMPPEFWFLPSTSPIHPGNLLGYCRLTYLPMAYLYGKQFVGPITPLILQIREEIYNEPYEKLNWRRVRHLCAKEDNYYPHTSIQRLFWDAIYTFGEPLLTRWPFNKLREKALNITMDHIHYEDESSRYITIGCVEKVRHLQSNGEKRKPVQ
;
A
#
# COMPACT_ATOMS: atom_id res chain seq x y z
N MET A 1 -10.83 19.88 -10.76
CA MET A 1 -10.44 18.63 -11.44
C MET A 1 -9.09 18.14 -10.90
N TRP A 2 -8.79 16.84 -10.99
CA TRP A 2 -7.43 16.34 -10.76
C TRP A 2 -6.53 16.69 -11.94
N ARG A 3 -5.33 17.21 -11.71
CA ARG A 3 -4.33 17.54 -12.73
C ARG A 3 -3.04 16.78 -12.51
N LEU A 4 -2.35 16.40 -13.58
CA LEU A 4 -1.01 15.81 -13.49
C LEU A 4 0.07 16.87 -13.75
N LYS A 5 1.02 17.02 -12.83
CA LYS A 5 2.25 17.80 -12.97
C LYS A 5 3.44 16.88 -13.25
N ILE A 6 4.41 17.33 -14.03
CA ILE A 6 5.53 16.52 -14.51
C ILE A 6 6.85 17.21 -14.15
N ALA A 7 7.80 16.46 -13.58
CA ALA A 7 9.13 16.92 -13.17
C ALA A 7 9.16 18.18 -12.27
N GLU A 8 8.04 18.57 -11.68
CA GLU A 8 7.99 19.67 -10.72
C GLU A 8 8.48 19.20 -9.35
N GLY A 9 9.40 19.96 -8.74
CA GLY A 9 9.71 19.85 -7.32
C GLY A 9 8.55 20.37 -6.46
N GLY A 10 7.99 21.51 -6.85
CA GLY A 10 7.39 22.48 -5.93
C GLY A 10 8.49 23.30 -5.23
N ASN A 11 8.18 24.52 -4.78
CA ASN A 11 9.13 25.37 -4.03
C ASN A 11 9.25 24.95 -2.55
N ASP A 12 9.12 23.66 -2.24
CA ASP A 12 9.06 23.14 -0.88
C ASP A 12 10.48 22.76 -0.37
N PRO A 13 10.99 23.38 0.71
CA PRO A 13 12.30 23.05 1.29
C PRO A 13 12.39 21.65 1.94
N HIS A 14 11.29 20.91 2.02
CA HIS A 14 11.25 19.49 2.40
C HIS A 14 11.43 18.55 1.21
N ILE A 15 11.31 19.04 -0.03
CA ILE A 15 11.42 18.27 -1.27
C ILE A 15 12.84 18.33 -1.83
N TYR A 16 13.43 17.17 -2.13
CA TYR A 16 14.78 17.07 -2.67
C TYR A 16 14.91 15.87 -3.63
N SER A 17 15.78 16.01 -4.63
CA SER A 17 16.02 15.03 -5.69
C SER A 17 17.47 15.10 -6.18
N THR A 18 18.04 13.97 -6.60
CA THR A 18 19.34 13.89 -7.30
C THR A 18 19.25 14.24 -8.78
N ASN A 19 18.13 13.92 -9.43
CA ASN A 19 17.94 14.05 -10.87
C ASN A 19 16.98 15.20 -11.25
N ASN A 20 16.91 16.26 -10.42
CA ASN A 20 16.00 17.39 -10.62
C ASN A 20 14.53 17.00 -10.93
N PHE A 21 14.02 15.97 -10.23
CA PHE A 21 12.65 15.46 -10.32
C PHE A 21 12.24 14.82 -11.66
N LEU A 22 13.18 14.60 -12.59
CA LEU A 22 12.91 13.88 -13.84
C LEU A 22 12.34 12.47 -13.53
N GLY A 23 11.29 12.05 -14.25
CA GLY A 23 10.57 10.79 -14.01
C GLY A 23 9.44 10.87 -12.96
N ARG A 24 9.22 12.04 -12.34
CA ARG A 24 8.17 12.27 -11.33
C ARG A 24 6.89 12.81 -11.97
N GLN A 25 5.74 12.23 -11.61
CA GLN A 25 4.42 12.72 -11.99
C GLN A 25 3.55 12.97 -10.74
N ILE A 26 2.85 14.09 -10.64
CA ILE A 26 2.11 14.50 -9.42
C ILE A 26 0.66 14.78 -9.76
N TRP A 27 -0.25 13.91 -9.32
CA TRP A 27 -1.67 14.26 -9.26
C TRP A 27 -1.87 15.34 -8.18
N GLU A 28 -2.71 16.33 -8.48
CA GLU A 28 -3.05 17.43 -7.58
C GLU A 28 -4.53 17.81 -7.77
N PHE A 29 -5.27 18.15 -6.70
CA PHE A 29 -6.65 18.64 -6.84
C PHE A 29 -6.65 20.17 -6.94
N ASP A 30 -7.11 20.65 -8.10
CA ASP A 30 -7.32 22.07 -8.36
C ASP A 30 -8.85 22.26 -8.54
N PRO A 31 -9.56 22.97 -7.65
CA PRO A 31 -11.03 23.12 -7.74
C PRO A 31 -11.48 23.87 -9.00
N ASP A 32 -10.62 24.73 -9.53
CA ASP A 32 -10.90 25.64 -10.64
C ASP A 32 -10.40 25.06 -11.99
N ALA A 33 -9.52 24.06 -11.95
CA ALA A 33 -9.07 23.30 -13.12
C ALA A 33 -10.19 22.69 -13.97
N GLY A 34 -10.05 22.91 -15.28
CA GLY A 34 -10.80 22.25 -16.34
C GLY A 34 -12.14 22.93 -16.63
N THR A 35 -12.53 22.95 -17.92
CA THR A 35 -13.84 23.47 -18.34
C THR A 35 -14.98 22.55 -17.90
N LEU A 36 -16.23 22.97 -18.10
CA LEU A 36 -17.40 22.14 -17.76
C LEU A 36 -17.43 20.84 -18.58
N GLU A 37 -17.02 20.92 -19.85
CA GLU A 37 -16.92 19.78 -20.77
C GLU A 37 -15.83 18.79 -20.32
N GLU A 38 -14.66 19.28 -19.92
CA GLU A 38 -13.57 18.43 -19.42
C GLU A 38 -13.92 17.75 -18.09
N ARG A 39 -14.62 18.46 -17.20
CA ARG A 39 -15.13 17.88 -15.94
C ARG A 39 -16.19 16.82 -16.21
N ALA A 40 -17.05 17.02 -17.22
CA ALA A 40 -18.05 16.05 -17.64
C ALA A 40 -17.43 14.78 -18.25
N GLU A 41 -16.46 14.93 -19.16
CA GLU A 41 -15.69 13.81 -19.75
C GLU A 41 -15.01 12.94 -18.69
N VAL A 42 -14.41 13.57 -17.66
CA VAL A 42 -13.80 12.84 -16.54
C VAL A 42 -14.83 12.05 -15.73
N GLU A 43 -16.03 12.60 -15.47
CA GLU A 43 -17.07 11.87 -14.73
C GLU A 43 -17.81 10.83 -15.60
N GLU A 44 -17.92 11.05 -16.91
CA GLU A 44 -18.38 10.02 -17.87
C GLU A 44 -17.41 8.83 -17.87
N ALA A 45 -16.09 9.06 -17.96
CA ALA A 45 -15.09 8.01 -17.89
C ALA A 45 -15.15 7.23 -16.57
N ARG A 46 -15.42 7.90 -15.44
CA ARG A 46 -15.64 7.27 -14.12
C ARG A 46 -16.91 6.43 -14.08
N GLN A 47 -18.02 6.93 -14.64
CA GLN A 47 -19.28 6.17 -14.73
C GLN A 47 -19.14 4.97 -15.68
N ASN A 48 -18.38 5.11 -16.77
CA ASN A 48 -18.09 4.02 -17.68
C ASN A 48 -17.23 2.94 -17.01
N PHE A 49 -16.15 3.33 -16.31
CA PHE A 49 -15.36 2.38 -15.53
C PHE A 49 -16.22 1.71 -14.45
N TRP A 50 -17.05 2.46 -13.71
CA TRP A 50 -17.95 1.90 -12.71
C TRP A 50 -18.90 0.83 -13.25
N LYS A 51 -19.46 1.04 -14.46
CA LYS A 51 -20.35 0.07 -15.11
C LYS A 51 -19.60 -1.21 -15.50
N ASN A 52 -18.42 -1.08 -16.10
CA ASN A 52 -17.67 -2.20 -16.67
C ASN A 52 -16.64 -2.85 -15.71
N ARG A 53 -16.52 -2.38 -14.46
CA ARG A 53 -15.50 -2.80 -13.46
C ARG A 53 -15.44 -4.30 -13.11
N ASN A 54 -16.43 -5.09 -13.53
CA ASN A 54 -16.43 -6.53 -13.34
C ASN A 54 -15.85 -7.28 -14.56
N GLU A 55 -15.95 -6.68 -15.75
CA GLU A 55 -15.38 -7.18 -17.02
C GLU A 55 -13.95 -6.67 -17.26
N VAL A 56 -13.70 -5.40 -16.94
CA VAL A 56 -12.40 -4.73 -17.13
C VAL A 56 -11.92 -4.18 -15.77
N LYS A 57 -10.95 -4.88 -15.17
CA LYS A 57 -10.35 -4.51 -13.88
C LYS A 57 -9.43 -3.27 -13.94
N PRO A 58 -8.49 -3.13 -14.90
CA PRO A 58 -7.61 -1.95 -14.94
C PRO A 58 -8.31 -0.71 -15.53
N SER A 59 -8.14 0.44 -14.88
CA SER A 59 -8.84 1.70 -15.21
C SER A 59 -8.45 2.35 -16.54
N SER A 60 -7.45 1.79 -17.23
CA SER A 60 -7.06 2.17 -18.58
C SER A 60 -6.49 3.59 -18.74
N ASP A 61 -5.94 4.21 -17.68
CA ASP A 61 -5.19 5.49 -17.68
C ASP A 61 -5.87 6.64 -18.44
N LEU A 62 -7.20 6.66 -18.44
CA LEU A 62 -8.00 7.57 -19.27
C LEU A 62 -7.80 9.04 -18.88
N LEU A 63 -7.81 9.36 -17.58
CA LEU A 63 -7.67 10.73 -17.07
C LEU A 63 -6.32 11.36 -17.46
N TRP A 64 -5.23 10.59 -17.41
CA TRP A 64 -3.91 11.04 -17.88
C TRP A 64 -3.89 11.26 -19.39
N LYS A 65 -4.37 10.28 -20.16
CA LYS A 65 -4.40 10.35 -21.63
C LYS A 65 -5.22 11.54 -22.13
N PHE A 66 -6.35 11.87 -21.48
CA PHE A 66 -7.13 13.06 -21.81
C PHE A 66 -6.29 14.34 -21.68
N GLN A 67 -5.53 14.49 -20.58
CA GLN A 67 -4.70 15.67 -20.33
C GLN A 67 -3.52 15.75 -21.31
N PHE A 68 -2.69 14.71 -21.39
CA PHE A 68 -1.49 14.70 -22.25
C PHE A 68 -1.81 14.89 -23.75
N LEU A 69 -2.87 14.24 -24.25
CA LEU A 69 -3.26 14.37 -25.66
C LEU A 69 -3.89 15.74 -25.95
N ARG A 70 -4.59 16.35 -24.98
CA ARG A 70 -5.18 17.69 -25.12
C ARG A 70 -4.13 18.79 -25.07
N GLU A 71 -3.19 18.74 -24.12
CA GLU A 71 -2.09 19.71 -24.00
C GLU A 71 -1.26 19.77 -25.30
N LYS A 72 -0.96 18.62 -25.89
CA LYS A 72 -0.25 18.49 -27.17
C LYS A 72 -1.15 18.71 -28.41
N LYS A 73 -2.45 18.96 -28.23
CA LYS A 73 -3.46 19.12 -29.29
C LYS A 73 -3.44 17.94 -30.28
N PHE A 74 -3.15 16.74 -29.79
CA PHE A 74 -2.95 15.55 -30.59
C PHE A 74 -4.23 15.12 -31.30
N LYS A 75 -4.09 14.68 -32.55
CA LYS A 75 -5.16 14.04 -33.32
C LYS A 75 -4.58 12.80 -33.97
N GLN A 76 -5.16 11.63 -33.71
CA GLN A 76 -4.73 10.39 -34.35
C GLN A 76 -5.10 10.43 -35.84
N ARG A 77 -4.11 10.64 -36.71
CA ARG A 77 -4.28 10.72 -38.16
C ARG A 77 -4.27 9.35 -38.85
N ILE A 78 -3.75 8.33 -38.18
CA ILE A 78 -3.61 6.98 -38.76
C ILE A 78 -4.87 6.17 -38.41
N PRO A 79 -5.62 5.67 -39.42
CA PRO A 79 -6.86 4.96 -39.18
C PRO A 79 -6.63 3.67 -38.39
N GLN A 80 -7.62 3.25 -37.61
CA GLN A 80 -7.55 1.99 -36.88
C GLN A 80 -7.60 0.81 -37.86
N VAL A 81 -6.54 0.03 -37.89
CA VAL A 81 -6.55 -1.31 -38.50
C VAL A 81 -7.50 -2.18 -37.70
N LYS A 82 -8.48 -2.77 -38.38
CA LYS A 82 -9.25 -3.92 -37.90
C LYS A 82 -8.74 -5.16 -38.64
N ILE A 83 -8.85 -6.31 -37.99
CA ILE A 83 -8.56 -7.64 -38.53
C ILE A 83 -9.72 -8.51 -38.09
N GLU A 84 -10.27 -9.30 -39.00
CA GLU A 84 -11.41 -10.18 -38.72
C GLU A 84 -10.94 -11.60 -38.36
N ASP A 85 -11.77 -12.39 -37.68
CA ASP A 85 -11.39 -13.73 -37.22
C ASP A 85 -11.10 -14.66 -38.42
N GLY A 86 -9.88 -15.19 -38.48
CA GLY A 86 -9.38 -15.99 -39.61
C GLY A 86 -8.78 -15.18 -40.76
N GLU A 87 -8.73 -13.85 -40.68
CA GLU A 87 -8.16 -12.99 -41.72
C GLU A 87 -6.61 -12.95 -41.65
N GLU A 88 -5.94 -13.05 -42.80
CA GLU A 88 -4.47 -13.05 -42.84
C GLU A 88 -3.87 -11.66 -42.56
N ILE A 89 -2.84 -11.63 -41.70
CA ILE A 89 -2.17 -10.41 -41.24
C ILE A 89 -1.09 -9.99 -42.24
N SER A 90 -1.48 -9.18 -43.23
CA SER A 90 -0.52 -8.63 -44.20
C SER A 90 0.52 -7.70 -43.54
N TYR A 91 1.71 -7.63 -44.15
CA TYR A 91 2.79 -6.72 -43.73
C TYR A 91 2.34 -5.25 -43.66
N GLU A 92 1.44 -4.83 -44.57
CA GLU A 92 0.88 -3.48 -44.59
C GLU A 92 -0.05 -3.20 -43.41
N LYS A 93 -0.89 -4.16 -43.02
CA LYS A 93 -1.72 -4.07 -41.81
C LYS A 93 -0.85 -3.95 -40.56
N ALA A 94 0.14 -4.84 -40.42
CA ALA A 94 1.09 -4.83 -39.31
C ALA A 94 1.87 -3.50 -39.23
N THR A 95 2.40 -3.02 -40.35
CA THR A 95 3.11 -1.73 -40.46
C THR A 95 2.19 -0.54 -40.11
N SER A 96 0.93 -0.56 -40.56
CA SER A 96 -0.03 0.51 -40.29
C SER A 96 -0.45 0.53 -38.82
N ALA A 97 -0.67 -0.63 -38.20
CA ALA A 97 -0.95 -0.77 -36.78
C ALA A 97 0.25 -0.29 -35.93
N LEU A 98 1.47 -0.71 -36.26
CA LEU A 98 2.69 -0.27 -35.57
C LEU A 98 2.88 1.25 -35.68
N ARG A 99 2.75 1.84 -36.87
CA ARG A 99 2.83 3.30 -37.07
C ARG A 99 1.77 4.04 -36.25
N ARG A 100 0.54 3.54 -36.19
CA ARG A 100 -0.54 4.12 -35.36
C ARG A 100 -0.21 4.09 -33.87
N SER A 101 0.31 2.97 -33.38
CA SER A 101 0.68 2.77 -31.98
C SER A 101 1.88 3.65 -31.59
N VAL A 102 2.94 3.70 -32.41
CA VAL A 102 4.10 4.58 -32.18
C VAL A 102 3.67 6.05 -32.18
N HIS A 103 2.87 6.48 -33.15
CA HIS A 103 2.36 7.86 -33.22
C HIS A 103 1.54 8.26 -31.97
N LEU A 104 0.77 7.34 -31.38
CA LEU A 104 0.08 7.56 -30.12
C LEU A 104 1.04 7.54 -28.91
N PHE A 105 1.97 6.59 -28.86
CA PHE A 105 2.85 6.41 -27.71
C PHE A 105 3.86 7.55 -27.57
N SER A 106 4.42 8.06 -28.67
CA SER A 106 5.23 9.29 -28.67
C SER A 106 4.43 10.52 -28.23
N ALA A 107 3.12 10.59 -28.55
CA ALA A 107 2.26 11.64 -28.03
C ALA A 107 2.02 11.52 -26.52
N LEU A 108 2.22 10.35 -25.91
CA LEU A 108 2.10 10.12 -24.47
C LEU A 108 3.42 10.29 -23.68
N GLN A 109 4.55 10.58 -24.34
CA GLN A 109 5.81 10.85 -23.63
C GLN A 109 5.72 12.14 -22.77
N ALA A 110 6.20 12.11 -21.54
CA ALA A 110 6.28 13.28 -20.66
C ALA A 110 7.34 14.30 -21.14
N SER A 111 7.27 15.54 -20.66
CA SER A 111 8.14 16.65 -21.10
C SER A 111 9.63 16.48 -20.73
N ASP A 112 9.90 15.66 -19.71
CA ASP A 112 11.22 15.21 -19.27
C ASP A 112 11.71 13.93 -19.98
N GLY A 113 10.89 13.35 -20.85
CA GLY A 113 11.18 12.15 -21.63
C GLY A 113 10.69 10.82 -21.03
N HIS A 114 10.09 10.79 -19.84
CA HIS A 114 9.54 9.54 -19.29
C HIS A 114 8.17 9.17 -19.90
N TRP A 115 7.59 8.03 -19.51
CA TRP A 115 6.19 7.69 -19.77
C TRP A 115 5.47 7.39 -18.47
N CYS A 116 4.30 8.01 -18.29
CA CYS A 116 3.44 7.79 -17.14
C CYS A 116 2.69 6.46 -17.29
N ALA A 117 2.44 5.75 -16.18
CA ALA A 117 1.83 4.42 -16.17
C ALA A 117 1.21 4.05 -14.80
N GLU A 118 0.56 2.88 -14.73
CA GLU A 118 0.27 2.08 -13.51
C GLU A 118 1.42 1.15 -13.14
N ASN A 119 1.50 0.86 -11.85
CA ASN A 119 2.12 -0.34 -11.28
C ASN A 119 1.37 -0.69 -9.97
N SER A 120 0.03 -0.58 -10.05
CA SER A 120 -0.96 -1.03 -9.08
C SER A 120 -1.44 -2.44 -9.46
N GLY A 121 -2.49 -2.94 -8.81
CA GLY A 121 -2.99 -4.31 -8.95
C GLY A 121 -3.13 -4.98 -7.59
N PRO A 122 -2.09 -5.07 -6.75
CA PRO A 122 -2.20 -5.71 -5.44
C PRO A 122 -3.08 -4.91 -4.46
N MET A 123 -4.14 -5.54 -3.94
CA MET A 123 -5.20 -4.87 -3.17
C MET A 123 -4.93 -4.78 -1.67
N PHE A 124 -3.77 -5.25 -1.22
CA PHE A 124 -3.17 -4.88 0.07
C PHE A 124 -2.32 -3.59 -0.02
N TYR A 125 -2.29 -2.94 -1.19
CA TYR A 125 -1.57 -1.66 -1.41
C TYR A 125 -2.47 -0.43 -1.55
N PHE A 126 -3.80 -0.51 -1.67
CA PHE A 126 -4.60 0.66 -2.02
C PHE A 126 -5.76 0.94 -1.07
N PRO A 127 -5.98 2.24 -0.73
CA PRO A 127 -6.36 3.23 -1.74
C PRO A 127 -5.60 4.58 -1.71
N PRO A 128 -5.69 5.39 -2.79
CA PRO A 128 -4.60 6.27 -3.27
C PRO A 128 -4.13 7.48 -2.43
N LEU A 129 -2.80 7.66 -2.47
CA LEU A 129 -2.15 8.98 -2.44
C LEU A 129 -2.79 9.96 -3.43
N VAL A 130 -2.94 11.20 -2.99
CA VAL A 130 -2.63 12.38 -3.83
C VAL A 130 -1.94 13.41 -2.90
N ILE A 131 -1.35 14.50 -3.43
CA ILE A 131 -0.96 15.66 -2.61
C ILE A 131 -1.20 16.99 -3.35
N THR A 132 -1.85 17.91 -2.63
CA THR A 132 -1.72 19.37 -2.79
C THR A 132 -0.77 19.89 -1.70
N LEU A 133 0.29 20.64 -2.05
CA LEU A 133 1.13 21.32 -1.07
C LEU A 133 0.49 22.64 -0.61
N ASN A 134 0.44 22.92 0.69
CA ASN A 134 0.35 24.31 1.16
C ASN A 134 0.89 24.46 2.61
N PRO A 135 1.78 25.42 2.94
CA PRO A 135 2.46 25.45 4.23
C PRO A 135 1.86 26.45 5.24
N CYS A 136 1.15 25.96 6.27
CA CYS A 136 0.77 26.67 7.51
C CYS A 136 0.17 25.64 8.50
N TYR A 137 0.35 25.67 9.83
CA TYR A 137 1.12 26.53 10.75
C TYR A 137 1.80 25.66 11.82
N HIS A 138 2.96 26.08 12.34
CA HIS A 138 3.58 25.63 13.62
C HIS A 138 3.72 24.10 13.90
N PHE A 139 4.96 23.58 13.88
CA PHE A 139 5.63 23.03 15.09
C PHE A 139 7.10 22.68 14.82
N THR A 140 8.01 23.14 15.69
CA THR A 140 9.43 23.33 15.34
C THR A 140 10.34 22.09 15.41
N GLN A 141 9.81 20.88 15.66
CA GLN A 141 10.62 19.68 15.94
C GLN A 141 10.33 18.42 15.09
N GLN A 142 9.65 18.53 13.94
CA GLN A 142 9.37 17.37 13.07
C GLN A 142 10.31 17.18 11.85
N LYS A 143 11.44 17.90 11.74
CA LYS A 143 12.25 18.01 10.50
C LYS A 143 12.62 16.68 9.79
N ILE A 144 12.83 15.58 10.50
CA ILE A 144 13.16 14.27 9.89
C ILE A 144 11.90 13.47 9.52
N LEU A 145 10.82 13.56 10.30
CA LEU A 145 9.53 12.94 9.93
C LEU A 145 8.93 13.64 8.71
N ALA A 146 8.92 14.97 8.69
CA ALA A 146 8.53 15.77 7.54
C ALA A 146 9.36 15.41 6.29
N ARG A 147 10.70 15.40 6.37
CA ARG A 147 11.56 14.97 5.25
C ARG A 147 11.29 13.53 4.79
N SER A 148 11.16 12.58 5.72
CA SER A 148 10.91 11.16 5.38
C SER A 148 9.57 10.98 4.69
N PHE A 149 8.48 11.53 5.25
CA PHE A 149 7.18 11.56 4.58
C PHE A 149 7.29 12.22 3.20
N VAL A 150 7.84 13.43 3.14
CA VAL A 150 7.85 14.22 1.91
C VAL A 150 8.67 13.55 0.80
N THR A 151 9.85 12.95 1.04
CA THR A 151 10.52 12.18 -0.03
C THR A 151 9.84 10.84 -0.34
N THR A 152 9.13 10.22 0.61
CA THR A 152 8.24 9.07 0.33
C THR A 152 7.20 9.42 -0.73
N LEU A 153 6.50 10.53 -0.49
CA LEU A 153 5.39 11.04 -1.29
C LEU A 153 5.82 11.48 -2.70
N ASN A 154 7.12 11.53 -3.00
CA ASN A 154 7.64 12.16 -4.21
C ASN A 154 8.22 11.21 -5.24
N TRP A 155 8.47 9.95 -4.89
CA TRP A 155 8.92 8.92 -5.85
C TRP A 155 7.83 7.89 -6.17
N GLN A 156 6.95 7.59 -5.20
CA GLN A 156 5.90 6.56 -5.30
C GLN A 156 4.70 6.99 -6.16
N HIS A 157 4.95 7.84 -7.15
CA HIS A 157 3.94 8.69 -7.76
C HIS A 157 3.71 8.36 -9.25
N SER A 158 4.65 7.61 -9.85
CA SER A 158 4.66 7.23 -11.28
C SER A 158 4.07 5.84 -11.57
N ILE A 159 3.03 5.46 -10.81
CA ILE A 159 2.63 4.05 -10.57
C ILE A 159 1.09 3.85 -10.61
N PHE A 160 0.34 4.68 -11.36
CA PHE A 160 -1.12 4.85 -11.22
C PHE A 160 -2.20 4.17 -12.14
N LEU A 161 -2.32 4.25 -13.49
CA LEU A 161 -3.58 3.76 -14.17
C LEU A 161 -3.55 2.87 -15.49
N LEU A 162 -2.42 2.57 -16.17
CA LEU A 162 -2.17 1.34 -17.00
C LEU A 162 -0.74 0.77 -16.88
N SER A 163 -0.53 -0.56 -16.64
CA SER A 163 0.52 -1.37 -17.33
C SER A 163 0.80 -2.82 -16.88
N PHE A 164 1.06 -3.63 -17.91
CA PHE A 164 2.11 -4.67 -18.05
C PHE A 164 2.65 -4.51 -19.50
N TYR A 165 3.84 -4.93 -19.96
CA TYR A 165 5.02 -5.69 -19.47
C TYR A 165 6.22 -5.23 -20.37
N PHE A 166 7.50 -5.68 -20.34
CA PHE A 166 8.29 -6.71 -19.63
C PHE A 166 9.79 -6.28 -19.66
N SER A 167 10.65 -6.91 -18.84
CA SER A 167 12.12 -7.10 -18.98
C SER A 167 12.94 -6.02 -19.72
N ASN A 168 13.73 -5.19 -19.04
CA ASN A 168 15.05 -5.59 -18.52
C ASN A 168 15.64 -4.52 -17.57
N GLY A 169 16.22 -4.94 -16.45
CA GLY A 169 17.21 -4.17 -15.67
C GLY A 169 16.69 -2.97 -14.87
N ASN A 170 16.83 -3.05 -13.54
CA ASN A 170 16.50 -2.01 -12.53
C ASN A 170 15.00 -1.79 -12.29
N LEU A 171 14.56 -1.94 -11.02
CA LEU A 171 13.15 -1.95 -10.59
C LEU A 171 12.79 -0.66 -9.80
N PRO A 172 11.60 -0.05 -10.01
CA PRO A 172 11.15 1.15 -9.30
C PRO A 172 10.19 0.88 -8.09
N PRO A 173 10.15 1.75 -7.05
CA PRO A 173 9.37 1.51 -5.81
C PRO A 173 8.01 2.28 -5.63
N PRO A 174 7.05 1.81 -4.78
CA PRO A 174 5.58 2.10 -4.85
C PRO A 174 4.82 2.55 -3.54
N PRO A 175 3.46 2.80 -3.57
CA PRO A 175 2.56 3.27 -2.46
C PRO A 175 1.40 2.27 -2.00
N PRO A 176 0.22 2.64 -1.38
CA PRO A 176 0.07 3.06 0.04
C PRO A 176 -1.17 2.61 0.93
N LEU A 177 -1.59 1.34 1.11
CA LEU A 177 -2.74 1.02 2.03
C LEU A 177 -2.38 1.24 3.50
N MET A 178 -1.22 0.69 3.84
CA MET A 178 -0.63 0.70 5.18
C MET A 178 -0.30 2.14 5.63
N GLN A 179 -0.23 3.10 4.69
CA GLN A 179 -0.08 4.52 5.00
C GLN A 179 -1.31 5.10 5.68
N VAL A 180 -2.53 4.70 5.31
CA VAL A 180 -3.76 5.14 6.01
C VAL A 180 -3.69 4.76 7.48
N PHE A 181 -3.28 3.53 7.78
CA PHE A 181 -3.13 3.05 9.16
C PHE A 181 -2.02 3.81 9.89
N SER A 182 -0.91 4.13 9.22
CA SER A 182 0.22 4.85 9.82
C SER A 182 -0.06 6.34 10.05
N LEU A 183 -0.78 6.98 9.13
CA LEU A 183 -1.28 8.34 9.28
C LEU A 183 -2.38 8.44 10.35
N TYR A 184 -3.20 7.39 10.51
CA TYR A 184 -4.16 7.27 11.61
C TYR A 184 -3.43 7.13 12.96
N ILE A 185 -2.52 6.17 13.08
CA ILE A 185 -1.74 5.88 14.30
C ILE A 185 -0.88 7.08 14.75
N THR A 186 -0.38 7.89 13.79
CA THR A 186 0.40 9.10 14.10
C THR A 186 -0.44 10.38 14.17
N GLY A 187 -1.75 10.34 13.91
CA GLY A 187 -2.67 11.48 13.97
C GLY A 187 -2.66 12.42 12.74
N HIS A 188 -1.80 12.19 11.75
CA HIS A 188 -1.64 13.09 10.59
C HIS A 188 -2.65 12.84 9.44
N LEU A 189 -3.57 11.88 9.56
CA LEU A 189 -4.52 11.50 8.49
C LEU A 189 -5.29 12.69 7.88
N ASN A 190 -5.79 13.59 8.73
CA ASN A 190 -6.54 14.79 8.30
C ASN A 190 -5.64 15.96 7.86
N ALA A 191 -4.33 15.91 8.15
CA ALA A 191 -3.36 16.90 7.73
C ALA A 191 -2.77 16.59 6.34
N ILE A 192 -2.73 15.31 5.95
CA ILE A 192 -2.21 14.86 4.66
C ILE A 192 -3.31 14.61 3.62
N PHE A 193 -4.46 14.02 4.00
CA PHE A 193 -5.54 13.72 3.03
C PHE A 193 -6.68 14.73 3.11
N SER A 194 -6.82 15.56 2.07
CA SER A 194 -7.99 16.44 1.90
C SER A 194 -9.28 15.64 1.63
N ALA A 195 -10.44 16.30 1.71
CA ALA A 195 -11.73 15.66 1.45
C ALA A 195 -11.81 14.97 0.06
N GLU A 196 -11.21 15.57 -0.96
CA GLU A 196 -11.19 14.97 -2.31
C GLU A 196 -10.29 13.74 -2.39
N HIS A 197 -9.18 13.73 -1.64
CA HIS A 197 -8.31 12.55 -1.53
C HIS A 197 -9.14 11.39 -0.97
N LYS A 198 -9.82 11.60 0.16
CA LYS A 198 -10.70 10.59 0.78
C LYS A 198 -11.79 10.09 -0.17
N LYS A 199 -12.35 10.94 -1.03
CA LYS A 199 -13.34 10.54 -2.04
C LYS A 199 -12.75 9.62 -3.13
N GLU A 200 -11.57 9.93 -3.67
CA GLU A 200 -10.92 9.02 -4.64
C GLU A 200 -10.43 7.74 -3.97
N ILE A 201 -9.94 7.83 -2.73
CA ILE A 201 -9.54 6.69 -1.92
C ILE A 201 -10.73 5.71 -1.78
N LEU A 202 -11.88 6.19 -1.32
CA LEU A 202 -13.09 5.38 -1.20
C LEU A 202 -13.62 4.91 -2.56
N ARG A 203 -13.59 5.76 -3.61
CA ARG A 203 -13.97 5.38 -4.99
C ARG A 203 -13.14 4.19 -5.48
N TYR A 204 -11.82 4.16 -5.24
CA TYR A 204 -10.97 3.04 -5.63
C TYR A 204 -11.35 1.74 -4.89
N ILE A 205 -11.66 1.80 -3.58
CA ILE A 205 -12.17 0.64 -2.83
C ILE A 205 -13.44 0.09 -3.50
N TYR A 206 -14.40 0.97 -3.76
CA TYR A 206 -15.71 0.59 -4.32
C TYR A 206 -15.61 0.03 -5.74
N CYS A 207 -14.67 0.53 -6.55
CA CYS A 207 -14.46 0.02 -7.91
C CYS A 207 -13.91 -1.41 -7.94
N HIS A 208 -13.12 -1.80 -6.94
CA HIS A 208 -12.44 -3.10 -6.91
C HIS A 208 -13.05 -4.11 -5.91
N GLN A 209 -14.20 -3.78 -5.30
CA GLN A 209 -14.95 -4.74 -4.47
C GLN A 209 -15.57 -5.81 -5.38
N ASN A 210 -15.32 -7.08 -5.06
CA ASN A 210 -15.91 -8.22 -5.75
C ASN A 210 -17.41 -8.34 -5.44
N GLU A 211 -18.15 -9.09 -6.27
CA GLU A 211 -19.60 -9.24 -6.15
C GLU A 211 -20.03 -9.95 -4.85
N ASP A 212 -19.15 -10.76 -4.27
CA ASP A 212 -19.33 -11.40 -2.95
C ASP A 212 -19.16 -10.42 -1.76
N GLY A 213 -18.68 -9.20 -2.01
CA GLY A 213 -18.40 -8.19 -0.99
C GLY A 213 -16.95 -8.13 -0.49
N GLY A 214 -16.07 -9.02 -0.94
CA GLY A 214 -14.67 -9.03 -0.55
C GLY A 214 -13.72 -8.31 -1.51
N TRP A 215 -12.42 -8.41 -1.23
CA TRP A 215 -11.33 -8.01 -2.12
C TRP A 215 -10.26 -9.10 -2.16
N GLY A 216 -9.77 -9.43 -3.35
CA GLY A 216 -8.69 -10.40 -3.52
C GLY A 216 -7.31 -9.88 -3.18
N LEU A 217 -6.28 -10.70 -3.37
CA LEU A 217 -4.88 -10.26 -3.19
C LEU A 217 -4.47 -9.20 -4.23
N HIS A 218 -5.14 -9.18 -5.39
CA HIS A 218 -5.02 -8.21 -6.47
C HIS A 218 -6.40 -7.94 -7.12
N ILE A 219 -6.51 -6.92 -7.99
CA ILE A 219 -7.77 -6.47 -8.63
C ILE A 219 -8.50 -7.56 -9.44
N GLU A 220 -7.79 -8.60 -9.87
CA GLU A 220 -8.33 -9.76 -10.59
C GLU A 220 -8.51 -11.01 -9.70
N GLY A 221 -8.16 -10.89 -8.41
CA GLY A 221 -8.16 -12.01 -7.46
C GLY A 221 -9.53 -12.27 -6.84
N HIS A 222 -9.83 -13.55 -6.61
CA HIS A 222 -10.91 -13.98 -5.72
C HIS A 222 -10.69 -13.42 -4.31
N SER A 223 -11.78 -13.18 -3.57
CA SER A 223 -11.75 -12.48 -2.28
C SER A 223 -10.93 -13.21 -1.21
N THR A 224 -10.17 -12.43 -0.42
CA THR A 224 -9.24 -12.92 0.61
C THR A 224 -9.55 -12.29 1.97
N MET A 225 -9.27 -13.00 3.07
CA MET A 225 -9.44 -12.46 4.42
C MET A 225 -8.45 -11.31 4.66
N PHE A 226 -7.21 -11.45 4.20
CA PHE A 226 -6.19 -10.40 4.27
C PHE A 226 -6.65 -9.07 3.67
N CYS A 227 -7.03 -9.04 2.39
CA CYS A 227 -7.36 -7.78 1.74
C CYS A 227 -8.76 -7.29 2.13
N THR A 228 -9.72 -8.18 2.43
CA THR A 228 -11.07 -7.77 2.84
C THR A 228 -11.07 -7.09 4.21
N VAL A 229 -10.36 -7.62 5.21
CA VAL A 229 -10.24 -6.97 6.52
C VAL A 229 -9.48 -5.64 6.41
N LEU A 230 -8.41 -5.57 5.61
CA LEU A 230 -7.66 -4.32 5.42
C LEU A 230 -8.51 -3.22 4.75
N ASN A 231 -9.23 -3.55 3.66
CA ASN A 231 -10.09 -2.58 2.96
C ASN A 231 -11.29 -2.16 3.82
N TYR A 232 -11.89 -3.08 4.59
CA TYR A 232 -12.94 -2.75 5.57
C TYR A 232 -12.46 -1.72 6.60
N ILE A 233 -11.33 -2.00 7.27
CA ILE A 233 -10.75 -1.09 8.27
C ILE A 233 -10.37 0.25 7.63
N CYS A 234 -9.88 0.25 6.38
CA CYS A 234 -9.58 1.46 5.64
C CYS A 234 -10.82 2.35 5.44
N MET A 235 -11.94 1.80 4.96
CA MET A 235 -13.22 2.54 4.84
C MET A 235 -13.63 3.16 6.17
N ARG A 236 -13.61 2.37 7.27
CA ARG A 236 -13.99 2.82 8.61
C ARG A 236 -13.09 3.97 9.12
N MET A 237 -11.78 3.94 8.83
CA MET A 237 -10.84 5.02 9.17
C MET A 237 -11.05 6.31 8.36
N LEU A 238 -11.49 6.20 7.12
CA LEU A 238 -11.69 7.35 6.23
C LEU A 238 -12.96 8.14 6.56
N GLY A 239 -13.92 7.49 7.22
CA GLY A 239 -15.14 8.09 7.75
C GLY A 239 -16.42 7.31 7.48
N GLU A 240 -16.36 6.17 6.78
CA GLU A 240 -17.56 5.38 6.46
C GLU A 240 -18.09 4.64 7.70
N GLY A 241 -19.43 4.55 7.80
CA GLY A 241 -20.12 3.82 8.86
C GLY A 241 -20.01 2.30 8.70
N ARG A 242 -20.32 1.54 9.77
CA ARG A 242 -20.31 0.07 9.76
C ARG A 242 -21.10 -0.53 8.59
N ASP A 243 -22.29 0.02 8.35
CA ASP A 243 -23.21 -0.40 7.29
C ASP A 243 -23.22 0.63 6.13
N GLY A 244 -22.11 1.37 5.99
CA GLY A 244 -21.94 2.47 5.03
C GLY A 244 -21.18 2.08 3.75
N GLY A 245 -20.63 3.10 3.09
CA GLY A 245 -20.01 3.01 1.78
C GLY A 245 -20.99 2.85 0.62
N LYS A 246 -20.50 3.11 -0.59
CA LYS A 246 -21.29 2.98 -1.82
C LYS A 246 -21.80 1.55 -1.96
N ASP A 247 -23.07 1.40 -2.36
CA ASP A 247 -23.76 0.11 -2.50
C ASP A 247 -23.66 -0.79 -1.23
N LYS A 248 -23.63 -0.19 -0.03
CA LYS A 248 -23.44 -0.89 1.27
C LYS A 248 -22.11 -1.65 1.34
N ALA A 249 -21.04 -1.11 0.76
CA ALA A 249 -19.72 -1.75 0.69
C ALA A 249 -19.20 -2.27 2.04
N CYS A 250 -19.39 -1.52 3.13
CA CYS A 250 -18.94 -1.93 4.47
C CYS A 250 -19.77 -3.10 5.03
N GLU A 251 -21.08 -3.10 4.82
CA GLU A 251 -21.99 -4.18 5.27
C GLU A 251 -21.66 -5.50 4.56
N ARG A 252 -21.47 -5.47 3.22
CA ARG A 252 -21.08 -6.64 2.42
C ARG A 252 -19.71 -7.17 2.86
N ALA A 253 -18.73 -6.29 3.01
CA ALA A 253 -17.39 -6.63 3.47
C ALA A 253 -17.40 -7.28 4.86
N ARG A 254 -18.14 -6.69 5.80
CA ARG A 254 -18.29 -7.22 7.16
C ARG A 254 -18.98 -8.58 7.15
N LYS A 255 -20.06 -8.75 6.37
CA LYS A 255 -20.71 -10.05 6.19
C LYS A 255 -19.72 -11.10 5.65
N TRP A 256 -18.98 -10.78 4.60
CA TRP A 256 -17.97 -11.67 4.03
C TRP A 256 -16.92 -12.10 5.08
N ILE A 257 -16.39 -11.15 5.85
CA ILE A 257 -15.41 -11.43 6.92
C ILE A 257 -15.99 -12.40 7.95
N LEU A 258 -17.19 -12.14 8.46
CA LEU A 258 -17.80 -12.96 9.52
C LEU A 258 -18.19 -14.36 9.03
N ASP A 259 -18.72 -14.46 7.80
CA ASP A 259 -19.07 -15.75 7.15
C ASP A 259 -17.82 -16.64 6.92
N HIS A 260 -16.68 -16.05 6.53
CA HIS A 260 -15.43 -16.78 6.24
C HIS A 260 -14.54 -17.01 7.48
N GLY A 261 -15.14 -17.06 8.69
CA GLY A 261 -14.43 -17.40 9.94
C GLY A 261 -13.82 -16.21 10.70
N SER A 262 -14.09 -14.98 10.27
CA SER A 262 -13.69 -13.71 10.93
C SER A 262 -12.18 -13.43 10.95
N ALA A 263 -11.80 -12.22 11.39
CA ALA A 263 -10.42 -11.72 11.29
C ALA A 263 -9.36 -12.53 12.09
N ILE A 264 -9.76 -13.50 12.92
CA ILE A 264 -8.83 -14.46 13.54
C ILE A 264 -8.07 -15.31 12.50
N ALA A 265 -8.66 -15.51 11.31
CA ALA A 265 -8.11 -16.31 10.23
C ALA A 265 -7.28 -15.50 9.21
N ILE A 266 -7.06 -14.20 9.44
CA ILE A 266 -6.29 -13.35 8.52
C ILE A 266 -4.83 -13.83 8.35
N SER A 267 -4.22 -13.63 7.18
CA SER A 267 -2.81 -13.96 6.92
C SER A 267 -1.83 -13.38 7.96
N SER A 268 -0.62 -13.96 8.07
CA SER A 268 0.40 -13.55 9.06
C SER A 268 0.79 -12.07 8.98
N TRP A 269 0.85 -11.50 7.77
CA TRP A 269 1.08 -10.07 7.53
C TRP A 269 -0.11 -9.24 8.00
N GLY A 270 -1.34 -9.73 7.77
CA GLY A 270 -2.56 -9.17 8.33
C GLY A 270 -2.52 -9.09 9.85
N LYS A 271 -2.23 -10.20 10.54
CA LYS A 271 -2.13 -10.25 12.01
C LYS A 271 -1.17 -9.21 12.56
N THR A 272 -0.04 -9.01 11.87
CA THR A 272 0.96 -8.00 12.23
C THR A 272 0.40 -6.58 12.11
N TRP A 273 -0.27 -6.26 10.99
CA TRP A 273 -0.90 -4.96 10.78
C TRP A 273 -2.04 -4.70 11.77
N LEU A 274 -2.86 -5.69 12.07
CA LEU A 274 -3.94 -5.59 13.04
C LEU A 274 -3.41 -5.44 14.48
N ALA A 275 -2.28 -6.05 14.81
CA ALA A 275 -1.63 -5.91 16.12
C ALA A 275 -0.97 -4.53 16.30
N ILE A 276 -0.25 -4.04 15.29
CA ILE A 276 0.26 -2.66 15.25
C ILE A 276 -0.88 -1.64 15.42
N LEU A 277 -2.06 -1.93 14.85
CA LEU A 277 -3.25 -1.08 14.98
C LEU A 277 -3.99 -1.24 16.32
N GLY A 278 -3.79 -2.35 17.04
CA GLY A 278 -4.51 -2.65 18.28
C GLY A 278 -5.91 -3.24 18.09
N VAL A 279 -6.22 -3.87 16.95
CA VAL A 279 -7.46 -4.64 16.72
C VAL A 279 -7.23 -6.16 16.72
N TYR A 280 -6.04 -6.62 17.12
CA TYR A 280 -5.63 -8.03 17.23
C TYR A 280 -4.47 -8.09 18.25
N GLU A 281 -4.32 -9.18 19.02
CA GLU A 281 -3.25 -9.24 20.03
C GLU A 281 -1.96 -9.89 19.49
N TRP A 282 -0.80 -9.30 19.79
CA TRP A 282 0.52 -9.83 19.38
C TRP A 282 0.76 -11.28 19.80
N ALA A 283 0.13 -11.75 20.88
CA ALA A 283 0.18 -13.14 21.33
C ALA A 283 -0.40 -14.16 20.31
N GLY A 284 -1.20 -13.69 19.34
CA GLY A 284 -1.72 -14.47 18.23
C GLY A 284 -0.95 -14.31 16.91
N CYS A 285 0.17 -13.59 16.90
CA CYS A 285 1.13 -13.57 15.78
C CYS A 285 2.13 -14.72 15.92
N ASN A 286 2.73 -15.17 14.82
CA ASN A 286 3.94 -15.99 14.89
C ASN A 286 5.15 -15.11 15.25
N PRO A 287 6.14 -15.63 16.00
CA PRO A 287 7.22 -14.82 16.53
C PRO A 287 8.16 -14.34 15.43
N MET A 288 8.52 -13.05 15.45
CA MET A 288 9.45 -12.42 14.53
C MET A 288 10.65 -11.86 15.33
N PRO A 289 11.52 -12.71 15.89
CA PRO A 289 12.54 -12.28 16.84
C PRO A 289 13.59 -11.37 16.17
N PRO A 290 13.79 -10.12 16.65
CA PRO A 290 14.88 -9.27 16.15
C PRO A 290 16.26 -9.86 16.45
N GLU A 291 16.36 -10.84 17.36
CA GLU A 291 17.60 -11.54 17.69
C GLU A 291 18.21 -12.31 16.50
N PHE A 292 17.45 -12.60 15.42
CA PHE A 292 18.04 -13.16 14.19
C PHE A 292 19.08 -12.23 13.54
N TRP A 293 19.02 -10.92 13.77
CA TRP A 293 20.01 -9.94 13.30
C TRP A 293 21.35 -9.99 14.06
N PHE A 294 21.47 -10.85 15.10
CA PHE A 294 22.77 -11.15 15.74
C PHE A 294 23.53 -12.33 15.13
N LEU A 295 22.87 -13.15 14.30
CA LEU A 295 23.50 -14.37 13.81
C LEU A 295 24.68 -14.04 12.91
N PRO A 296 25.79 -14.81 12.96
CA PRO A 296 26.91 -14.60 12.04
C PRO A 296 26.42 -14.77 10.60
N SER A 297 27.02 -14.03 9.67
CA SER A 297 26.62 -14.04 8.25
C SER A 297 26.72 -15.41 7.58
N THR A 298 27.54 -16.31 8.13
CA THR A 298 27.68 -17.72 7.76
C THR A 298 26.50 -18.61 8.17
N SER A 299 25.57 -18.11 8.98
CA SER A 299 24.38 -18.86 9.39
C SER A 299 23.37 -18.96 8.23
N PRO A 300 22.80 -20.15 7.93
CA PRO A 300 21.85 -20.32 6.84
C PRO A 300 20.53 -19.59 7.08
N ILE A 301 20.22 -19.19 8.31
CA ILE A 301 19.03 -18.41 8.69
C ILE A 301 19.34 -16.93 8.98
N HIS A 302 20.54 -16.44 8.68
CA HIS A 302 20.90 -15.03 8.85
C HIS A 302 20.08 -14.13 7.89
N PRO A 303 19.41 -13.05 8.36
CA PRO A 303 18.57 -12.19 7.53
C PRO A 303 19.26 -11.60 6.29
N GLY A 304 20.58 -11.41 6.32
CA GLY A 304 21.35 -10.96 5.16
C GLY A 304 21.26 -11.87 3.92
N ASN A 305 20.98 -13.17 4.13
CA ASN A 305 20.88 -14.18 3.08
C ASN A 305 19.45 -14.29 2.48
N LEU A 306 18.49 -13.51 2.99
CA LEU A 306 17.13 -13.43 2.45
C LEU A 306 17.06 -12.51 1.23
N LEU A 307 16.09 -12.76 0.34
CA LEU A 307 15.73 -11.85 -0.76
C LEU A 307 15.52 -10.42 -0.23
N GLY A 308 16.07 -9.41 -0.94
CA GLY A 308 16.12 -8.02 -0.48
C GLY A 308 14.78 -7.46 0.00
N TYR A 309 13.69 -7.71 -0.75
CA TYR A 309 12.32 -7.38 -0.34
C TYR A 309 11.96 -8.05 0.99
N CYS A 310 12.00 -9.39 1.08
CA CYS A 310 11.68 -10.12 2.31
C CYS A 310 12.51 -9.63 3.51
N ARG A 311 13.81 -9.39 3.31
CA ARG A 311 14.73 -8.87 4.33
C ARG A 311 14.28 -7.52 4.87
N LEU A 312 14.02 -6.56 3.99
CA LEU A 312 13.58 -5.21 4.36
C LEU A 312 12.12 -5.18 4.83
N THR A 313 11.29 -6.14 4.43
CA THR A 313 9.90 -6.26 4.92
C THR A 313 9.90 -6.75 6.37
N TYR A 314 10.71 -7.75 6.72
CA TYR A 314 10.75 -8.34 8.06
C TYR A 314 11.61 -7.55 9.05
N LEU A 315 12.60 -6.76 8.59
CA LEU A 315 13.42 -5.87 9.44
C LEU A 315 12.57 -5.01 10.40
N PRO A 316 11.64 -4.15 9.95
CA PRO A 316 10.80 -3.35 10.82
C PRO A 316 9.64 -4.13 11.46
N MET A 317 9.18 -5.25 10.87
CA MET A 317 8.23 -6.13 11.55
C MET A 317 8.84 -6.72 12.82
N ALA A 318 10.09 -7.16 12.76
CA ALA A 318 10.83 -7.69 13.91
C ALA A 318 11.12 -6.60 14.96
N TYR A 319 11.33 -5.34 14.53
CA TYR A 319 11.40 -4.20 15.45
C TYR A 319 10.08 -4.01 16.22
N LEU A 320 8.98 -3.80 15.51
CA LEU A 320 7.66 -3.52 16.09
C LEU A 320 7.13 -4.71 16.90
N TYR A 321 7.41 -5.95 16.47
CA TYR A 321 7.12 -7.16 17.23
C TYR A 321 7.98 -7.28 18.49
N GLY A 322 9.30 -7.09 18.41
CA GLY A 322 10.19 -7.13 19.57
C GLY A 322 9.90 -6.04 20.61
N LYS A 323 9.26 -4.95 20.16
CA LYS A 323 8.69 -3.87 20.99
C LYS A 323 7.26 -4.10 21.48
N GLN A 324 6.54 -5.06 20.89
CA GLN A 324 5.09 -5.24 21.05
C GLN A 324 4.32 -3.93 20.81
N PHE A 325 4.73 -3.16 19.78
CA PHE A 325 4.17 -1.83 19.52
C PHE A 325 2.68 -1.88 19.19
N VAL A 326 1.90 -0.99 19.81
CA VAL A 326 0.46 -0.80 19.54
C VAL A 326 0.16 0.69 19.37
N GLY A 327 -0.69 1.02 18.39
CA GLY A 327 -1.20 2.36 18.14
C GLY A 327 -2.17 2.88 19.23
N PRO A 328 -2.62 4.14 19.12
CA PRO A 328 -3.61 4.69 20.05
C PRO A 328 -4.95 3.98 19.90
N ILE A 329 -5.45 3.39 21.00
CA ILE A 329 -6.78 2.76 21.03
C ILE A 329 -7.85 3.85 21.10
N THR A 330 -8.47 4.15 19.96
CA THR A 330 -9.57 5.12 19.84
C THR A 330 -10.94 4.43 19.96
N PRO A 331 -12.05 5.19 20.13
CA PRO A 331 -13.40 4.62 20.07
C PRO A 331 -13.71 3.88 18.76
N LEU A 332 -13.09 4.28 17.64
CA LEU A 332 -13.23 3.57 16.36
C LEU A 332 -12.50 2.21 16.37
N ILE A 333 -11.33 2.13 17.01
CA ILE A 333 -10.60 0.86 17.19
C ILE A 333 -11.41 -0.11 18.04
N LEU A 334 -12.11 0.39 19.07
CA LEU A 334 -13.02 -0.42 19.88
C LEU A 334 -14.24 -0.91 19.08
N GLN A 335 -14.89 -0.03 18.30
CA GLN A 335 -15.97 -0.46 17.37
C GLN A 335 -15.49 -1.53 16.39
N ILE A 336 -14.31 -1.37 15.79
CA ILE A 336 -13.76 -2.35 14.84
C ILE A 336 -13.53 -3.72 15.51
N ARG A 337 -13.12 -3.77 16.79
CA ARG A 337 -13.02 -5.02 17.57
C ARG A 337 -14.38 -5.72 17.81
N GLU A 338 -15.50 -5.01 17.74
CA GLU A 338 -16.86 -5.59 17.81
C GLU A 338 -17.40 -5.94 16.41
N GLU A 339 -16.81 -5.38 15.35
CA GLU A 339 -17.29 -5.52 13.98
C GLU A 339 -16.71 -6.73 13.24
N ILE A 340 -15.42 -7.06 13.44
CA ILE A 340 -14.67 -8.00 12.59
C ILE A 340 -14.50 -9.42 13.17
N TYR A 341 -15.10 -9.72 14.33
CA TYR A 341 -14.98 -10.98 15.05
C TYR A 341 -16.35 -11.61 15.37
N ASN A 342 -16.46 -12.94 15.28
CA ASN A 342 -17.67 -13.68 15.62
C ASN A 342 -17.84 -13.92 17.14
N GLU A 343 -16.74 -13.84 17.90
CA GLU A 343 -16.74 -13.97 19.37
C GLU A 343 -16.30 -12.64 20.01
N PRO A 344 -16.73 -12.32 21.26
CA PRO A 344 -16.28 -11.13 21.97
C PRO A 344 -14.75 -11.09 22.11
N TYR A 345 -14.13 -9.98 21.72
CA TYR A 345 -12.67 -9.79 21.63
C TYR A 345 -11.89 -10.29 22.86
N GLU A 346 -12.41 -10.03 24.05
CA GLU A 346 -11.80 -10.41 25.35
C GLU A 346 -11.75 -11.93 25.60
N LYS A 347 -12.60 -12.71 24.93
CA LYS A 347 -12.70 -14.17 25.09
C LYS A 347 -11.81 -14.95 24.11
N LEU A 348 -11.28 -14.27 23.08
CA LEU A 348 -10.47 -14.89 22.04
C LEU A 348 -9.15 -15.43 22.60
N ASN A 349 -8.91 -16.74 22.42
CA ASN A 349 -7.65 -17.36 22.84
C ASN A 349 -6.57 -17.18 21.76
N TRP A 350 -5.98 -15.97 21.75
CA TRP A 350 -4.97 -15.53 20.77
C TRP A 350 -3.85 -16.55 20.53
N ARG A 351 -3.35 -17.22 21.57
CA ARG A 351 -2.28 -18.23 21.46
C ARG A 351 -2.65 -19.41 20.56
N ARG A 352 -3.94 -19.78 20.49
CA ARG A 352 -4.42 -20.90 19.66
C ARG A 352 -4.60 -20.53 18.18
N VAL A 353 -4.78 -19.26 17.86
CA VAL A 353 -5.01 -18.80 16.47
C VAL A 353 -3.73 -18.43 15.71
N ARG A 354 -2.53 -18.57 16.28
CA ARG A 354 -1.25 -18.28 15.59
C ARG A 354 -1.14 -18.88 14.19
N HIS A 355 -1.37 -20.20 14.09
CA HIS A 355 -1.29 -20.97 12.84
C HIS A 355 -2.59 -21.02 12.04
N LEU A 356 -3.66 -20.37 12.51
CA LEU A 356 -4.90 -20.27 11.76
C LEU A 356 -4.70 -19.32 10.57
N CYS A 357 -5.17 -19.73 9.40
CA CYS A 357 -5.16 -18.94 8.17
C CYS A 357 -6.42 -19.32 7.37
N ALA A 358 -7.08 -18.35 6.75
CA ALA A 358 -8.19 -18.58 5.83
C ALA A 358 -7.70 -19.47 4.67
N LYS A 359 -8.59 -20.30 4.12
CA LYS A 359 -8.22 -21.25 3.06
C LYS A 359 -7.82 -20.50 1.78
N GLU A 360 -8.47 -19.38 1.56
CA GLU A 360 -8.33 -18.40 0.48
C GLU A 360 -6.97 -17.67 0.55
N ASP A 361 -6.50 -17.37 1.77
CA ASP A 361 -5.19 -16.73 2.03
C ASP A 361 -4.01 -17.74 1.94
N ASN A 362 -4.27 -19.04 2.03
CA ASN A 362 -3.27 -20.07 2.34
C ASN A 362 -2.58 -20.70 1.10
N TYR A 363 -1.94 -19.87 0.28
CA TYR A 363 -1.18 -20.30 -0.90
C TYR A 363 0.00 -21.25 -0.59
N TYR A 364 0.69 -21.04 0.54
CA TYR A 364 1.86 -21.83 0.96
C TYR A 364 1.70 -22.34 2.40
N PRO A 365 1.08 -23.53 2.60
CA PRO A 365 0.81 -24.05 3.93
C PRO A 365 2.08 -24.40 4.70
N HIS A 366 2.24 -23.84 5.90
CA HIS A 366 3.38 -24.17 6.78
C HIS A 366 3.45 -25.67 7.07
N THR A 367 4.63 -26.25 6.85
CA THR A 367 4.93 -27.67 7.15
C THR A 367 4.92 -27.94 8.66
N SER A 368 4.73 -29.20 9.06
CA SER A 368 4.74 -29.59 10.49
C SER A 368 6.05 -29.21 11.19
N ILE A 369 7.19 -29.31 10.48
CA ILE A 369 8.51 -28.90 10.99
C ILE A 369 8.54 -27.39 11.24
N GLN A 370 8.04 -26.59 10.29
CA GLN A 370 8.00 -25.13 10.42
C GLN A 370 7.07 -24.68 11.56
N ARG A 371 5.92 -25.35 11.75
CA ARG A 371 5.01 -25.09 12.89
C ARG A 371 5.71 -25.39 14.23
N LEU A 372 6.33 -26.56 14.35
CA LEU A 372 7.08 -26.97 15.54
C LEU A 372 8.22 -25.99 15.87
N PHE A 373 8.94 -25.50 14.86
CA PHE A 373 9.97 -24.48 15.01
C PHE A 373 9.42 -23.15 15.57
N TRP A 374 8.32 -22.64 15.00
CA TRP A 374 7.68 -21.42 15.51
C TRP A 374 7.08 -21.60 16.91
N ASP A 375 6.50 -22.76 17.21
CA ASP A 375 5.97 -23.05 18.55
C ASP A 375 7.08 -23.23 19.59
N ALA A 376 8.25 -23.75 19.21
CA ALA A 376 9.42 -23.79 20.09
C ALA A 376 9.97 -22.38 20.38
N ILE A 377 10.09 -21.51 19.36
CA ILE A 377 10.49 -20.11 19.55
C ILE A 377 9.48 -19.37 20.44
N TYR A 378 8.18 -19.53 20.22
CA TYR A 378 7.18 -18.89 21.06
C TYR A 378 7.17 -19.42 22.50
N THR A 379 7.26 -20.75 22.69
CA THR A 379 7.05 -21.38 24.00
C THR A 379 8.28 -21.31 24.90
N PHE A 380 9.48 -21.35 24.32
CA PHE A 380 10.75 -21.33 25.07
C PHE A 380 11.55 -20.04 24.84
N GLY A 381 11.57 -19.53 23.61
CA GLY A 381 12.32 -18.32 23.26
C GLY A 381 11.74 -17.05 23.87
N GLU A 382 10.44 -16.77 23.67
CA GLU A 382 9.83 -15.51 24.18
C GLU A 382 9.86 -15.39 25.71
N PRO A 383 9.54 -16.42 26.52
CA PRO A 383 9.65 -16.31 27.98
C PRO A 383 11.09 -16.23 28.50
N LEU A 384 12.08 -16.64 27.70
CA LEU A 384 13.49 -16.47 28.01
C LEU A 384 13.95 -15.05 27.68
N LEU A 385 13.72 -14.59 26.45
CA LEU A 385 14.14 -13.29 25.91
C LEU A 385 13.44 -12.08 26.56
N THR A 386 12.30 -12.30 27.21
CA THR A 386 11.62 -11.27 28.02
C THR A 386 12.14 -11.18 29.47
N ARG A 387 12.96 -12.13 29.93
CA ARG A 387 13.49 -12.17 31.29
C ARG A 387 14.94 -11.68 31.36
N TRP A 388 15.32 -11.12 32.51
CA TRP A 388 16.72 -10.81 32.80
C TRP A 388 17.55 -12.10 32.92
N PRO A 389 18.79 -12.16 32.39
CA PRO A 389 19.53 -11.10 31.71
C PRO A 389 19.30 -11.04 30.18
N PHE A 390 18.56 -11.98 29.61
CA PHE A 390 18.38 -12.14 28.16
C PHE A 390 17.59 -10.99 27.50
N ASN A 391 16.79 -10.24 28.26
CA ASN A 391 16.16 -9.00 27.78
C ASN A 391 17.18 -7.98 27.25
N LYS A 392 18.42 -7.95 27.76
CA LYS A 392 19.51 -7.13 27.22
C LYS A 392 19.93 -7.54 25.81
N LEU A 393 19.76 -8.81 25.44
CA LEU A 393 19.95 -9.27 24.06
C LEU A 393 18.88 -8.67 23.15
N ARG A 394 17.60 -8.71 23.57
CA ARG A 394 16.48 -8.08 22.86
C ARG A 394 16.66 -6.58 22.68
N GLU A 395 17.04 -5.85 23.73
CA GLU A 395 17.35 -4.42 23.68
C GLU A 395 18.46 -4.11 22.65
N LYS A 396 19.55 -4.89 22.68
CA LYS A 396 20.67 -4.71 21.75
C LYS A 396 20.30 -5.12 20.31
N ALA A 397 19.42 -6.12 20.13
CA ALA A 397 18.89 -6.52 18.82
C ALA A 397 18.02 -5.41 18.21
N LEU A 398 17.14 -4.82 19.01
CA LEU A 398 16.27 -3.71 18.62
C LEU A 398 17.09 -2.47 18.21
N ASN A 399 18.20 -2.18 18.88
CA ASN A 399 19.10 -1.10 18.46
C ASN A 399 19.70 -1.38 17.07
N ILE A 400 20.33 -2.54 16.85
CA ILE A 400 20.89 -2.92 15.53
C ILE A 400 19.82 -2.92 14.43
N THR A 401 18.63 -3.42 14.75
CA THR A 401 17.47 -3.40 13.83
C THR A 401 17.09 -1.97 13.47
N MET A 402 17.09 -1.03 14.42
CA MET A 402 16.83 0.39 14.17
C MET A 402 17.96 1.05 13.36
N ASP A 403 19.21 0.69 13.61
CA ASP A 403 20.35 1.26 12.90
C ASP A 403 20.39 0.80 11.43
N HIS A 404 19.95 -0.44 11.15
CA HIS A 404 19.67 -0.89 9.77
C HIS A 404 18.48 -0.17 9.13
N ILE A 405 17.39 0.11 9.89
CA ILE A 405 16.25 0.91 9.41
C ILE A 405 16.70 2.32 9.01
N HIS A 406 17.50 2.98 9.86
CA HIS A 406 18.09 4.29 9.57
C HIS A 406 19.05 4.23 8.37
N TYR A 407 19.92 3.21 8.27
CA TYR A 407 20.86 3.08 7.15
C TYR A 407 20.15 2.91 5.80
N GLU A 408 19.11 2.08 5.74
CA GLU A 408 18.27 1.94 4.54
C GLU A 408 17.53 3.25 4.24
N ASP A 409 16.94 3.92 5.25
CA ASP A 409 16.31 5.23 5.06
C ASP A 409 17.30 6.29 4.57
N GLU A 410 18.54 6.35 5.06
CA GLU A 410 19.52 7.35 4.62
C GLU A 410 20.08 7.04 3.22
N SER A 411 20.46 5.78 2.96
CA SER A 411 21.01 5.36 1.65
C SER A 411 19.97 5.42 0.52
N SER A 412 18.72 5.05 0.80
CA SER A 412 17.59 5.18 -0.14
C SER A 412 16.95 6.57 -0.16
N ARG A 413 17.45 7.54 0.60
CA ARG A 413 16.89 8.91 0.73
C ARG A 413 15.42 8.93 1.15
N TYR A 414 15.09 7.99 2.04
CA TYR A 414 13.78 7.70 2.61
C TYR A 414 12.75 7.20 1.59
N ILE A 415 13.19 6.61 0.47
CA ILE A 415 12.31 5.96 -0.53
C ILE A 415 12.16 4.46 -0.21
N THR A 416 13.26 3.81 0.17
CA THR A 416 13.45 2.35 0.34
C THR A 416 13.13 1.51 -0.90
N ILE A 417 13.34 0.19 -0.83
CA ILE A 417 13.07 -0.75 -1.94
C ILE A 417 11.58 -0.88 -2.31
N GLY A 418 10.64 -0.61 -1.40
CA GLY A 418 9.26 -1.07 -1.55
C GLY A 418 8.23 -0.41 -0.64
N CYS A 419 6.95 -0.58 -0.99
CA CYS A 419 5.83 0.12 -0.36
C CYS A 419 5.59 -0.37 1.06
N VAL A 420 5.69 -1.69 1.24
CA VAL A 420 5.43 -2.39 2.49
C VAL A 420 6.54 -2.08 3.50
N GLU A 421 7.78 -2.08 3.02
CA GLU A 421 9.00 -1.77 3.73
C GLU A 421 8.94 -0.33 4.24
N LYS A 422 8.66 0.62 3.34
CA LYS A 422 8.72 2.05 3.64
C LYS A 422 7.79 2.46 4.78
N VAL A 423 6.56 1.96 4.76
CA VAL A 423 5.56 2.33 5.77
C VAL A 423 5.97 1.80 7.15
N ARG A 424 6.50 0.59 7.24
CA ARG A 424 6.95 0.04 8.52
C ARG A 424 8.21 0.75 9.05
N HIS A 425 9.13 1.17 8.17
CA HIS A 425 10.24 2.07 8.55
C HIS A 425 9.71 3.36 9.18
N LEU A 426 8.68 3.96 8.58
CA LEU A 426 8.06 5.20 9.05
C LEU A 426 7.40 5.04 10.43
N GLN A 427 6.80 3.87 10.71
CA GLN A 427 6.25 3.53 12.03
C GLN A 427 7.33 3.35 13.11
N SER A 428 8.40 2.60 12.84
CA SER A 428 9.53 2.43 13.78
C SER A 428 10.21 3.77 14.09
N ASN A 429 10.36 4.65 13.09
CA ASN A 429 10.84 6.02 13.26
C ASN A 429 9.89 6.91 14.10
N GLY A 430 8.59 6.61 14.09
CA GLY A 430 7.58 7.29 14.91
C GLY A 430 7.60 6.85 16.37
N GLU A 431 7.81 5.56 16.66
CA GLU A 431 7.89 5.04 18.04
C GLU A 431 8.98 5.76 18.84
N LYS A 432 10.20 5.83 18.29
CA LYS A 432 11.40 6.41 18.94
C LYS A 432 11.30 7.93 19.17
N ARG A 433 10.14 8.57 18.88
CA ARG A 433 9.90 10.02 18.95
C ARG A 433 8.63 10.41 19.73
N LYS A 434 7.93 9.47 20.38
CA LYS A 434 6.98 9.85 21.44
C LYS A 434 7.78 10.53 22.58
N PRO A 435 7.42 11.76 23.02
CA PRO A 435 7.98 12.28 24.26
C PRO A 435 7.53 11.38 25.42
N VAL A 436 8.41 11.20 26.41
CA VAL A 436 7.98 10.71 27.72
C VAL A 436 7.08 11.80 28.32
N GLN A 437 5.87 11.43 28.73
CA GLN A 437 4.98 12.28 29.53
C GLN A 437 5.34 12.17 31.01
#